data_AF-X1V7S9-F1
#
_entry.id   AF-X1V7S9-F1
#
_cell.length_a   1.000
_cell.length_b   1.000
_cell.length_c   1.000
_cell.angle_alpha   90.00
_cell.angle_beta   90.00
_cell.angle_gamma   90.00
#
_symmetry.space_group_name_H-M   'P 1'
#
loop_
_entity.id
_entity.type
_entity.pdbx_description
1 polymer ?
#
loop_
_entity_poly.entity_id
_entity_poly.type
_entity_poly.pdbx_seq_one_letter_code
_entity_poly.pdbx_strand_id
1 'polypeptide(L)' 'MCESDPPLAEPMCVQWCLADALTYEEREEEVEEEVKLEDMEIGLESMVDKYGLQKVIDTIARISTKE' A
#
# COMPACT_ATOMS: atom_id res chain seq x y z
N MET A 1 7.76 8.90 -5.79
CA MET A 1 6.43 8.25 -5.72
C MET A 1 5.41 9.35 -5.45
N CYS A 2 4.09 9.10 -5.53
CA CYS A 2 3.07 10.13 -5.25
C CYS A 2 3.28 10.85 -3.90
N GLU A 3 3.96 10.17 -2.96
CA GLU A 3 4.59 10.72 -1.77
C GLU A 3 6.12 10.53 -1.85
N SER A 4 6.88 11.43 -1.22
CA SER A 4 8.36 11.40 -1.19
C SER A 4 8.88 11.51 0.23
N ASP A 5 10.14 11.15 0.44
CA ASP A 5 10.88 11.44 1.67
C ASP A 5 11.99 12.48 1.33
N PRO A 6 11.91 13.73 1.82
CA PRO A 6 10.93 14.26 2.78
C PRO A 6 9.51 14.42 2.21
N PRO A 7 8.48 14.45 3.06
CA PRO A 7 7.09 14.55 2.65
C PRO A 7 6.82 15.83 1.86
N LEU A 8 5.98 15.70 0.84
CA LEU A 8 5.52 16.81 0.02
C LEU A 8 4.39 17.54 0.75
N ALA A 9 4.26 18.85 0.52
CA ALA A 9 3.16 19.64 1.10
C ALA A 9 1.78 19.25 0.53
N GLU A 10 1.74 18.72 -0.70
CA GLU A 10 0.54 18.23 -1.38
C GLU A 10 0.92 17.10 -2.36
N PRO A 11 -0.02 16.22 -2.73
CA PRO A 11 0.27 15.10 -3.63
C PRO A 11 0.74 15.56 -5.02
N MET A 12 1.69 14.86 -5.63
CA MET A 12 2.20 15.22 -6.98
C MET A 12 1.10 15.29 -8.05
N CYS A 13 0.03 14.50 -7.92
CA CYS A 13 -1.10 14.54 -8.85
C CYS A 13 -1.88 15.86 -8.77
N VAL A 14 -1.97 16.49 -7.60
CA VAL A 14 -2.55 17.82 -7.39
C VAL A 14 -1.61 18.88 -7.98
N GLN A 15 -0.32 18.81 -7.68
CA GLN A 15 0.70 19.74 -8.20
C GLN A 15 0.77 19.79 -9.74
N TRP A 16 0.55 18.66 -10.40
CA TRP A 16 0.58 18.57 -11.87
C TRP A 16 -0.78 18.87 -12.53
N CYS A 17 -1.84 19.08 -11.75
CA CYS A 17 -3.18 19.28 -12.29
C CYS A 17 -3.38 20.72 -12.81
N LEU A 18 -2.90 21.02 -14.02
CA LEU A 18 -3.06 22.34 -14.67
C LEU A 18 -4.53 22.76 -14.90
N ALA A 19 -5.45 21.81 -14.83
CA ALA A 19 -6.89 22.03 -15.04
C ALA A 19 -7.64 22.30 -13.73
N ASP A 20 -6.93 22.36 -12.59
CA ASP A 20 -7.51 22.54 -11.25
C ASP A 20 -8.63 21.53 -10.93
N ALA A 21 -8.50 20.31 -11.46
CA ALA A 21 -9.49 19.25 -11.30
C ALA A 21 -9.28 18.41 -10.03
N LEU A 22 -8.12 18.54 -9.38
CA LEU A 22 -7.74 17.80 -8.17
C LEU A 22 -7.38 18.78 -7.05
N THR A 23 -7.86 18.50 -5.83
CA THR A 23 -7.60 19.30 -4.61
C THR A 23 -7.30 18.39 -3.43
N TYR A 24 -6.46 18.84 -2.49
CA TYR A 24 -6.14 18.13 -1.25
C TYR A 24 -6.72 18.87 -0.04
N GLU A 25 -7.47 18.17 0.82
CA GLU A 25 -8.02 18.68 2.08
C GLU A 25 -7.87 17.63 3.19
N GLU A 26 -7.45 18.06 4.38
CA GLU A 26 -7.34 17.20 5.56
C GLU A 26 -8.50 17.50 6.52
N ARG A 27 -9.11 16.45 7.09
CA ARG A 27 -10.20 16.55 8.05
C ARG A 27 -10.10 15.45 9.11
N GLU A 28 -10.53 15.75 10.33
CA GLU A 28 -10.60 14.78 11.42
C GLU A 28 -11.98 14.10 11.43
N GLU A 29 -12.02 12.76 11.31
CA GLU A 29 -13.23 11.95 11.41
C GLU A 29 -13.08 10.95 12.57
N GLU A 30 -14.12 10.81 13.40
CA GLU A 30 -14.18 9.75 14.41
C GLU A 30 -14.45 8.40 13.72
N VAL A 31 -13.43 7.56 13.62
CA VAL A 31 -13.52 6.21 13.05
C VAL A 31 -13.34 5.14 14.14
N GLU A 32 -14.03 4.01 14.01
CA GLU A 32 -13.76 2.84 14.85
C GLU A 32 -12.35 2.32 14.56
N GLU A 33 -11.61 1.94 15.59
CA GLU A 33 -10.21 1.53 15.46
C GLU A 33 -10.13 0.20 14.68
N GLU A 34 -9.68 0.26 13.42
CA GLU A 34 -9.46 -0.92 12.59
C GLU A 34 -8.23 -1.71 13.07
N VAL A 35 -8.28 -3.04 12.92
CA VAL A 35 -7.13 -3.91 13.19
C VAL A 35 -6.03 -3.58 12.19
N LYS A 36 -4.98 -2.90 12.66
CA LYS A 36 -3.79 -2.62 11.86
C LYS A 36 -2.99 -3.89 11.64
N LEU A 37 -3.23 -4.55 10.51
CA LEU A 37 -2.33 -5.58 9.98
C LEU A 37 -1.09 -4.90 9.41
N GLU A 38 0.08 -5.53 9.54
CA GLU A 38 1.29 -5.03 8.90
C GLU A 38 1.15 -5.16 7.37
N ASP A 39 1.73 -4.23 6.59
CA ASP A 39 1.68 -4.26 5.11
C ASP A 39 2.09 -5.62 4.52
N MET A 40 3.03 -6.29 5.19
CA MET A 40 3.48 -7.63 4.85
C MET A 40 2.37 -8.67 4.99
N GLU A 41 1.59 -8.63 6.07
CA GLU A 41 0.50 -9.57 6.32
C GLU A 41 -0.62 -9.39 5.30
N ILE A 42 -1.01 -8.15 5.01
CA ILE A 42 -1.99 -7.82 3.97
C ILE A 42 -1.52 -8.33 2.61
N GLY A 43 -0.24 -8.12 2.28
CA GLY A 43 0.34 -8.60 1.03
C GLY A 43 0.34 -10.12 0.92
N LEU A 44 0.72 -10.82 1.99
CA LEU A 44 0.71 -12.29 2.06
C LEU A 44 -0.71 -12.85 1.95
N GLU A 45 -1.66 -12.29 2.69
CA GLU A 45 -3.07 -12.69 2.64
C GLU A 45 -3.65 -12.50 1.23
N SER A 46 -3.43 -11.35 0.58
CA SER A 46 -3.86 -11.12 -0.80
C SER A 46 -3.26 -12.12 -1.79
N MET A 47 -2.03 -12.59 -1.55
CA MET A 47 -1.40 -13.63 -2.38
C MET A 47 -2.00 -15.01 -2.11
N VAL A 48 -2.29 -15.34 -0.84
CA VAL A 48 -2.96 -16.59 -0.46
C VAL A 48 -4.36 -16.65 -1.08
N ASP A 49 -5.12 -15.56 -1.03
CA ASP A 49 -6.46 -15.48 -1.62
C ASP A 49 -6.45 -15.70 -3.13
N LYS A 50 -5.47 -15.10 -3.84
CA LYS A 50 -5.38 -15.18 -5.30
C LYS A 50 -4.81 -16.50 -5.81
N TYR A 51 -3.88 -17.11 -5.07
CA TYR A 51 -3.04 -18.20 -5.60
C TYR A 51 -3.09 -19.48 -4.77
N GLY A 52 -3.68 -19.45 -3.57
CA GLY A 52 -3.70 -20.54 -2.61
C GLY A 52 -2.44 -20.65 -1.77
N LEU A 53 -2.61 -21.06 -0.51
CA LEU A 53 -1.55 -21.12 0.50
C LEU A 53 -0.33 -21.94 0.05
N GLN A 54 -0.57 -23.13 -0.52
CA GLN A 54 0.52 -24.04 -0.91
C GLN A 54 1.46 -23.38 -1.94
N LYS A 55 0.89 -22.69 -2.94
CA LYS A 55 1.67 -22.07 -4.01
C LYS A 55 2.50 -20.88 -3.50
N VAL A 56 1.97 -20.15 -2.52
CA VAL A 56 2.71 -19.06 -1.86
C VAL A 56 3.89 -19.63 -1.08
N ILE A 57 3.68 -20.67 -0.26
CA ILE A 57 4.75 -21.33 0.53
C ILE A 57 5.85 -21.89 -0.38
N ASP A 58 5.48 -22.64 -1.43
CA ASP A 58 6.44 -23.22 -2.37
C ASP A 58 7.28 -22.14 -3.07
N THR A 59 6.66 -20.99 -3.38
CA THR A 59 7.33 -19.85 -4.01
C THR A 59 8.33 -19.21 -3.05
N ILE A 60 7.94 -18.99 -1.80
CA ILE A 60 8.83 -18.45 -0.75
C ILE A 60 10.02 -19.38 -0.56
N ALA A 61 9.79 -20.69 -0.40
CA ALA A 61 10.85 -21.67 -0.20
C ALA A 61 11.89 -21.68 -1.35
N ARG A 62 11.43 -21.50 -2.60
CA ARG A 62 12.30 -21.39 -3.78
C ARG A 62 13.09 -20.08 -3.83
N ILE A 63 12.54 -18.99 -3.32
CA ILE A 63 13.25 -17.70 -3.24
C ILE A 63 14.31 -17.76 -2.13
N SER A 64 13.98 -18.32 -0.97
CA SER A 64 14.89 -18.46 0.17
C SER A 64 16.10 -19.38 -0.09
N THR A 65 16.08 -20.17 -1.14
CA THR A 65 17.18 -21.07 -1.55
C THR A 65 18.06 -20.51 -2.66
N LYS A 66 17.75 -19.30 -3.18
CA LYS A 66 18.54 -18.62 -4.22
C LYS A 66 19.59 -17.66 -3.69
N GLU A 67 19.83 -17.66 -2.38
CA GLU A 67 20.90 -16.92 -1.71
C GLU A 67 22.23 -17.67 -1.73
#